data_AF-A0A814RLL8-F1
#
_entry.id   AF-A0A814RLL8-F1
#
_cell.length_a   1.000
_cell.length_b   1.000
_cell.length_c   1.000
_cell.angle_alpha   90.00
_cell.angle_beta   90.00
_cell.angle_gamma   90.00
#
_symmetry.space_group_name_H-M   'P 1'
#
loop_
_entity.id
_entity.type
_entity.pdbx_description
1 polymer ?
#
loop_
_entity_poly.entity_id
_entity_poly.type
_entity_poly.pdbx_seq_one_letter_code
_entity_poly.pdbx_strand_id
1 'polypeptide(L)'
;MNKQERNNKVAIGFLTCTPHVELIRFANEISSTTNELDVYIIIDDNTYEPPQSDCSLHFIQVDNNQCVSNGYRNSLTLIWEKECLAWDKALYYFCRLNGKTYDFVWLVEEDVFIPSVHALIVLNGQCCNQEYDLVCQRNHYNLHGALESLTWRFWFDAKDKFPLPWYHSMICAVGLSRRLLIKIDEYVTARCFLPFIEYFFNTIAMHEQLHVYCPPELSTINYRHDWILKEIRQSPMNWYHPIKDMKRQQQLRERLLNSSDVDDDDNEPEQKEYEPDCFCLQPPNI
;
A
#
# COMPACT_ATOMS: atom_id res chain seq x y z
N MET A 1 -22.54 -21.77 20.97
CA MET A 1 -22.15 -21.99 19.56
C MET A 1 -20.65 -21.82 19.48
N ASN A 2 -19.90 -22.90 19.25
CA ASN A 2 -18.47 -22.80 19.00
C ASN A 2 -18.30 -22.09 17.65
N LYS A 3 -17.76 -20.86 17.65
CA LYS A 3 -17.21 -20.25 16.43
C LYS A 3 -16.07 -21.17 16.00
N GLN A 4 -16.32 -21.98 14.99
CA GLN A 4 -15.27 -22.69 14.30
C GLN A 4 -14.33 -21.61 13.77
N GLU A 5 -13.08 -21.58 14.26
CA GLU A 5 -12.06 -20.61 13.83
C GLU A 5 -11.90 -20.76 12.32
N ARG A 6 -12.46 -19.80 11.57
CA ARG A 6 -12.12 -19.65 10.16
C ARG A 6 -10.68 -19.16 10.15
N ASN A 7 -9.78 -19.97 9.60
CA ASN A 7 -8.48 -19.47 9.19
C ASN A 7 -8.71 -18.55 7.98
N ASN A 8 -8.85 -17.25 8.25
CA ASN A 8 -8.91 -16.24 7.20
C ASN A 8 -7.61 -16.28 6.42
N LYS A 9 -7.68 -16.44 5.11
CA LYS A 9 -6.48 -16.48 4.27
C LYS A 9 -6.06 -15.06 3.92
N VAL A 10 -4.85 -14.67 4.33
CA VAL A 10 -4.34 -13.30 4.14
C VAL A 10 -3.16 -13.29 3.17
N ALA A 11 -3.06 -12.22 2.37
CA ALA A 11 -1.87 -11.94 1.57
C ALA A 11 -1.32 -10.53 1.89
N ILE A 12 -0.02 -10.36 1.66
CA ILE A 12 0.61 -9.03 1.54
C ILE A 12 1.30 -8.92 0.18
N GLY A 13 1.13 -7.80 -0.48
CA GLY A 13 1.73 -7.48 -1.76
C GLY A 13 2.53 -6.19 -1.71
N PHE A 14 3.83 -6.28 -1.96
CA PHE A 14 4.71 -5.12 -2.10
C PHE A 14 4.73 -4.63 -3.55
N LEU A 15 4.38 -3.36 -3.76
CA LEU A 15 4.26 -2.73 -5.08
C LEU A 15 5.58 -2.04 -5.42
N THR A 16 6.18 -2.40 -6.55
CA THR A 16 7.47 -1.86 -6.99
C THR A 16 7.53 -1.76 -8.51
N CYS A 17 8.36 -0.84 -9.02
CA CYS A 17 8.70 -0.86 -10.44
C CYS A 17 9.56 -2.09 -10.77
N THR A 18 10.69 -2.19 -10.07
CA THR A 18 11.65 -3.28 -10.13
C THR A 18 12.17 -3.54 -8.72
N PRO A 19 12.02 -4.75 -8.17
CA PRO A 19 12.30 -4.98 -6.76
C PRO A 19 13.79 -4.87 -6.43
N HIS A 20 14.09 -4.06 -5.42
CA HIS A 20 15.41 -4.02 -4.79
C HIS A 20 15.71 -5.29 -3.99
N VAL A 21 16.99 -5.65 -3.87
CA VAL A 21 17.43 -6.84 -3.11
C VAL A 21 17.06 -6.74 -1.63
N GLU A 22 17.02 -5.53 -1.08
CA GLU A 22 16.62 -5.28 0.30
C GLU A 22 15.12 -5.54 0.52
N LEU A 23 14.27 -5.19 -0.46
CA LEU A 23 12.83 -5.53 -0.42
C LEU A 23 12.65 -7.06 -0.49
N ILE A 24 13.33 -7.72 -1.43
CA ILE A 24 13.28 -9.19 -1.59
C ILE A 24 13.74 -9.88 -0.30
N ARG A 25 14.80 -9.38 0.35
CA ARG A 25 15.29 -9.92 1.62
C ARG A 25 14.24 -9.80 2.72
N PHE A 26 13.62 -8.63 2.88
CA PHE A 26 12.60 -8.42 3.90
C PHE A 26 11.34 -9.24 3.62
N ALA A 27 10.91 -9.34 2.36
CA ALA A 27 9.78 -10.19 1.97
C ALA A 27 10.06 -11.68 2.29
N ASN A 28 11.27 -12.17 2.03
CA ASN A 28 11.68 -13.52 2.42
C ASN A 28 11.73 -13.71 3.94
N GLU A 29 12.21 -12.71 4.69
CA GLU A 29 12.21 -12.75 6.15
C GLU A 29 10.78 -12.94 6.68
N ILE A 30 9.80 -12.19 6.16
CA ILE A 30 8.38 -12.35 6.49
C ILE A 30 7.92 -13.78 6.20
N SER A 31 8.09 -14.26 4.96
CA SER A 31 7.65 -15.60 4.54
C SER A 31 8.27 -16.74 5.34
N SER A 32 9.49 -16.54 5.86
CA SER A 32 10.20 -17.54 6.66
C SER A 32 9.82 -17.50 8.15
N THR A 33 9.34 -16.35 8.63
CA THR A 33 9.03 -16.12 10.04
C THR A 33 7.60 -16.49 10.40
N THR A 34 6.65 -16.36 9.46
CA THR A 34 5.24 -16.64 9.71
C THR A 34 4.56 -17.33 8.54
N ASN A 35 3.59 -18.19 8.85
CA ASN A 35 2.69 -18.83 7.88
C ASN A 35 1.29 -18.18 7.88
N GLU A 36 1.12 -17.04 8.57
CA GLU A 36 -0.18 -16.35 8.68
C GLU A 36 -0.55 -15.57 7.40
N LEU A 37 0.42 -15.30 6.53
CA LEU A 37 0.24 -14.50 5.32
C LEU A 37 1.10 -15.01 4.16
N ASP A 38 0.49 -15.06 2.97
CA ASP A 38 1.21 -15.30 1.73
C ASP A 38 1.86 -13.98 1.26
N VAL A 39 3.15 -14.01 0.94
CA VAL A 39 3.93 -12.80 0.59
C VAL A 39 4.16 -12.72 -0.91
N TYR A 40 3.85 -11.55 -1.46
CA TYR A 40 3.97 -11.24 -2.87
C TYR A 40 4.83 -9.99 -3.13
N ILE A 41 5.55 -10.00 -4.24
CA ILE A 41 6.13 -8.79 -4.85
C ILE A 41 5.43 -8.58 -6.18
N ILE A 42 4.73 -7.45 -6.33
CA ILE A 42 4.04 -7.06 -7.56
C ILE A 42 4.92 -6.10 -8.35
N ILE A 43 5.24 -6.50 -9.58
CA ILE A 43 6.25 -5.86 -10.42
C ILE A 43 5.57 -5.11 -11.58
N ASP A 44 5.83 -3.81 -11.68
CA ASP A 44 5.33 -2.98 -12.77
C ASP A 44 6.14 -3.14 -14.07
N ASP A 45 7.46 -3.32 -13.99
CA ASP A 45 8.29 -3.54 -15.17
C ASP A 45 7.99 -4.92 -15.78
N ASN A 46 7.42 -4.95 -16.99
CA ASN A 46 7.14 -6.17 -17.75
C ASN A 46 8.40 -6.90 -18.24
N THR A 47 9.56 -6.25 -18.20
CA THR A 47 10.83 -6.79 -18.72
C THR A 47 11.72 -7.38 -17.64
N TYR A 48 11.40 -7.13 -16.37
CA TYR A 48 12.12 -7.71 -15.26
C TYR A 48 12.02 -9.23 -15.27
N GLU A 49 13.13 -9.93 -15.02
CA GLU A 49 13.14 -11.38 -14.89
C GLU A 49 13.28 -11.73 -13.41
N PRO A 50 12.20 -12.20 -12.75
CA PRO A 50 12.29 -12.60 -11.36
C PRO A 50 13.32 -13.72 -11.17
N PRO A 51 14.10 -13.69 -10.07
CA PRO A 51 15.02 -14.76 -9.79
C PRO A 51 14.25 -16.08 -9.68
N GLN A 52 14.76 -17.13 -10.33
CA GLN A 52 14.28 -18.49 -10.08
C GLN A 52 14.57 -18.81 -8.61
N SER A 53 13.52 -18.96 -7.83
CA SER A 53 13.64 -19.17 -6.39
C SER A 53 12.83 -20.38 -5.95
N ASP A 54 13.47 -21.21 -5.12
CA ASP A 54 12.81 -22.30 -4.39
C ASP A 54 12.05 -21.80 -3.14
N CYS A 55 12.05 -20.49 -2.88
CA CYS A 55 11.38 -19.93 -1.70
C CYS A 55 9.87 -19.71 -1.90
N SER A 56 9.15 -19.59 -0.79
CA SER A 56 7.72 -19.30 -0.72
C SER A 56 7.34 -17.87 -1.16
N LEU A 57 8.29 -17.07 -1.63
CA LEU A 57 8.03 -15.72 -2.14
C LEU A 57 7.49 -15.79 -3.56
N HIS A 58 6.36 -15.13 -3.79
CA HIS A 58 5.71 -15.13 -5.09
C HIS A 58 5.92 -13.79 -5.81
N PHE A 59 6.41 -13.85 -7.04
CA PHE A 59 6.49 -12.68 -7.91
C PHE A 59 5.26 -12.63 -8.81
N ILE A 60 4.56 -11.50 -8.80
CA ILE A 60 3.42 -11.22 -9.69
C ILE A 60 3.86 -10.17 -10.71
N GLN A 61 3.85 -10.55 -11.96
CA GLN A 61 4.18 -9.68 -13.08
C GLN A 61 3.13 -9.87 -14.17
N VAL A 62 1.96 -9.24 -13.96
CA VAL A 62 0.89 -9.30 -14.96
C VAL A 62 1.22 -8.35 -16.11
N ASP A 63 0.99 -8.81 -17.34
CA ASP A 63 1.22 -7.98 -18.52
C ASP A 63 0.32 -6.73 -18.51
N ASN A 64 0.90 -5.57 -18.84
CA ASN A 64 0.18 -4.31 -18.93
C ASN A 64 -1.04 -4.38 -19.86
N ASN A 65 -0.91 -5.00 -21.04
CA ASN A 65 -2.03 -5.08 -21.99
C ASN A 65 -3.15 -5.95 -21.42
N GLN A 66 -2.82 -6.99 -20.65
CA GLN A 66 -3.82 -7.79 -19.97
C GLN A 66 -4.60 -6.97 -18.94
N CYS A 67 -3.92 -6.14 -18.14
CA CYS A 67 -4.61 -5.28 -17.16
C CYS A 67 -5.50 -4.24 -17.86
N VAL A 68 -4.93 -3.51 -18.83
CA VAL A 68 -5.61 -2.46 -19.60
C VAL A 68 -6.84 -3.00 -20.33
N SER A 69 -6.72 -4.15 -21.00
CA SER A 69 -7.85 -4.78 -21.72
C SER A 69 -8.97 -5.26 -20.79
N ASN A 70 -8.69 -5.45 -19.50
CA ASN A 70 -9.68 -5.79 -18.47
C ASN A 70 -10.14 -4.58 -17.65
N GLY A 71 -9.78 -3.36 -18.05
CA GLY A 71 -10.20 -2.12 -17.40
C GLY A 71 -9.41 -1.75 -16.14
N TYR A 72 -8.42 -2.55 -15.74
CA TYR A 72 -7.53 -2.25 -14.62
C TYR A 72 -6.39 -1.35 -15.11
N ARG A 73 -6.64 -0.05 -15.06
CA ARG A 73 -5.74 1.00 -15.53
C ARG A 73 -6.05 2.32 -14.84
N ASN A 74 -5.09 3.24 -14.86
CA ASN A 74 -5.22 4.63 -14.43
C ASN A 74 -5.32 4.87 -12.93
N SER A 75 -4.95 3.89 -12.10
CA SER A 75 -4.96 4.02 -10.63
C SER A 75 -4.26 5.27 -10.09
N LEU A 76 -3.27 5.83 -10.81
CA LEU A 76 -2.49 7.00 -10.41
C LEU A 76 -2.44 8.14 -11.46
N THR A 77 -3.43 8.29 -12.34
CA THR A 77 -3.37 9.27 -13.47
C THR A 77 -3.20 10.74 -13.08
N LEU A 78 -3.49 11.12 -11.83
CA LEU A 78 -3.27 12.49 -11.36
C LEU A 78 -1.80 12.80 -11.07
N ILE A 79 -0.97 11.77 -11.00
CA ILE A 79 0.45 11.87 -10.61
C ILE A 79 1.35 11.30 -11.72
N TRP A 80 0.86 10.34 -12.50
CA TRP A 80 1.63 9.62 -13.51
C TRP A 80 0.88 9.51 -14.84
N GLU A 81 1.62 9.65 -15.95
CA GLU A 81 1.05 9.50 -17.30
C GLU A 81 0.93 8.02 -17.75
N LYS A 82 1.56 7.10 -17.00
CA LYS A 82 1.55 5.67 -17.34
C LYS A 82 0.18 5.05 -17.06
N GLU A 83 -0.37 4.37 -18.07
CA GLU A 83 -1.72 3.81 -18.03
C GLU A 83 -1.89 2.62 -17.07
N CYS A 84 -0.83 1.83 -16.85
CA CYS A 84 -0.86 0.66 -15.98
C CYS A 84 0.39 0.63 -15.09
N LEU A 85 0.19 0.49 -13.79
CA LEU A 85 1.21 0.48 -12.74
C LEU A 85 1.09 -0.79 -11.88
N ALA A 86 2.01 -0.99 -10.94
CA ALA A 86 1.94 -2.10 -9.98
C ALA A 86 0.60 -2.13 -9.22
N TRP A 87 0.00 -0.98 -8.91
CA TRP A 87 -1.34 -0.89 -8.32
C TRP A 87 -2.42 -1.56 -9.18
N ASP A 88 -2.47 -1.23 -10.48
CA ASP A 88 -3.45 -1.79 -11.40
C ASP A 88 -3.28 -3.31 -11.53
N LYS A 89 -2.03 -3.77 -11.62
CA LYS A 89 -1.68 -5.21 -11.66
C LYS A 89 -2.09 -5.94 -10.39
N ALA A 90 -1.82 -5.37 -9.22
CA ALA A 90 -2.18 -5.95 -7.94
C ALA A 90 -3.70 -6.08 -7.80
N LEU A 91 -4.44 -5.03 -8.11
CA LEU A 91 -5.90 -5.05 -8.07
C LEU A 91 -6.47 -6.06 -9.06
N TYR A 92 -5.97 -6.12 -10.30
CA TYR A 92 -6.43 -7.10 -11.28
C TYR A 92 -6.16 -8.53 -10.80
N TYR A 93 -4.97 -8.79 -10.26
CA TYR A 93 -4.62 -10.10 -9.72
C TYR A 93 -5.53 -10.51 -8.57
N PHE A 94 -5.65 -9.67 -7.54
CA PHE A 94 -6.41 -10.00 -6.33
C PHE A 94 -7.93 -9.90 -6.51
N CYS A 95 -8.44 -9.21 -7.53
CA CYS A 95 -9.87 -9.17 -7.84
C CYS A 95 -10.28 -10.31 -8.79
N ARG A 96 -9.46 -10.62 -9.81
CA ARG A 96 -9.82 -11.55 -10.89
C ARG A 96 -9.03 -12.83 -10.88
N LEU A 97 -7.71 -12.74 -11.09
CA LEU A 97 -6.88 -13.92 -11.36
C LEU A 97 -6.80 -14.85 -10.15
N ASN A 98 -6.76 -14.29 -8.95
CA ASN A 98 -6.69 -15.02 -7.68
C ASN A 98 -7.76 -14.58 -6.67
N GLY A 99 -8.86 -14.00 -7.16
CA GLY A 99 -9.85 -13.28 -6.35
C GLY A 99 -10.78 -14.13 -5.49
N LYS A 100 -10.57 -15.44 -5.40
CA LYS A 100 -11.32 -16.31 -4.48
C LYS A 100 -10.46 -16.90 -3.37
N THR A 101 -9.17 -16.59 -3.37
CA THR A 101 -8.20 -17.24 -2.50
C THR A 101 -8.06 -16.53 -1.16
N TYR A 102 -8.07 -15.19 -1.16
CA TYR A 102 -7.78 -14.39 0.04
C TYR A 102 -9.02 -13.69 0.58
N ASP A 103 -9.20 -13.75 1.89
CA ASP A 103 -10.23 -13.00 2.62
C ASP A 103 -9.80 -11.55 2.86
N PHE A 104 -8.49 -11.33 2.97
CA PHE A 104 -7.89 -10.02 3.21
C PHE A 104 -6.55 -9.88 2.48
N VAL A 105 -6.28 -8.70 1.93
CA VAL A 105 -5.04 -8.40 1.20
C VAL A 105 -4.48 -7.07 1.67
N TRP A 106 -3.21 -7.06 2.06
CA TRP A 106 -2.43 -5.84 2.23
C TRP A 106 -1.74 -5.48 0.90
N LEU A 107 -1.86 -4.22 0.48
CA LEU A 107 -1.09 -3.65 -0.62
C LEU A 107 -0.23 -2.51 -0.06
N VAL A 108 1.07 -2.57 -0.32
CA VAL A 108 2.08 -1.72 0.32
C VAL A 108 3.09 -1.24 -0.71
N GLU A 109 3.25 0.07 -0.87
CA GLU A 109 4.27 0.68 -1.72
C GLU A 109 5.68 0.42 -1.17
N GLU A 110 6.68 0.29 -2.04
CA GLU A 110 8.04 -0.08 -1.63
C GLU A 110 8.73 0.92 -0.70
N ASP A 111 8.33 2.19 -0.73
CA ASP A 111 8.84 3.25 0.16
C ASP A 111 8.07 3.37 1.48
N VAL A 112 7.17 2.42 1.78
CA VAL A 112 6.63 2.21 3.12
C VAL A 112 7.59 1.36 3.95
N PHE A 113 8.18 1.96 4.97
CA PHE A 113 9.02 1.28 5.92
C PHE A 113 8.21 0.58 7.01
N ILE A 114 8.24 -0.75 6.99
CA ILE A 114 7.76 -1.62 8.07
C ILE A 114 8.96 -1.96 8.99
N PRO A 115 8.97 -1.57 10.27
CA PRO A 115 10.15 -1.70 11.13
C PRO A 115 10.59 -3.13 11.43
N SER A 116 9.65 -4.08 11.45
CA SER A 116 9.93 -5.49 11.74
C SER A 116 8.81 -6.39 11.25
N VAL A 117 9.09 -7.69 11.08
CA VAL A 117 8.05 -8.69 10.84
C VAL A 117 7.02 -8.73 11.97
N HIS A 118 7.45 -8.47 13.22
CA HIS A 118 6.55 -8.41 14.37
C HIS A 118 5.52 -7.28 14.24
N ALA A 119 5.93 -6.08 13.83
CA ALA A 119 5.02 -4.96 13.60
C ALA A 119 3.96 -5.28 12.53
N LEU A 120 4.35 -6.00 11.47
CA LEU A 120 3.42 -6.49 10.46
C LEU A 120 2.41 -7.49 11.03
N ILE A 121 2.88 -8.51 11.75
CA ILE A 121 2.01 -9.57 12.31
C ILE A 121 1.01 -8.98 13.32
N VAL A 122 1.46 -8.07 14.19
CA VAL A 122 0.58 -7.43 15.18
C VAL A 122 -0.53 -6.65 14.49
N LEU A 123 -0.19 -5.78 13.53
CA LEU A 123 -1.20 -5.01 12.80
C LEU A 123 -2.12 -5.92 11.99
N ASN A 124 -1.56 -6.96 11.36
CA ASN A 124 -2.34 -7.94 10.62
C ASN A 124 -3.38 -8.61 11.53
N GLY A 125 -2.95 -9.16 12.68
CA GLY A 125 -3.83 -9.86 13.62
C GLY A 125 -4.93 -8.97 14.22
N GLN A 126 -4.65 -7.68 14.41
CA GLN A 126 -5.65 -6.69 14.82
C GLN A 126 -6.70 -6.42 13.73
N CYS A 127 -6.31 -6.52 12.45
CA CYS A 127 -7.14 -6.11 11.33
C CYS A 127 -7.91 -7.28 10.70
N CYS A 128 -7.26 -8.39 10.37
CA CYS A 128 -7.85 -9.47 9.57
C CYS A 128 -8.87 -10.33 10.34
N ASN A 129 -8.85 -10.26 11.67
CA ASN A 129 -9.77 -10.99 12.56
C ASN A 129 -10.98 -10.16 12.98
N GLN A 130 -10.94 -8.86 12.72
CA GLN A 130 -12.03 -7.92 12.94
C GLN A 130 -12.67 -7.68 11.57
N GLU A 131 -14.00 -7.62 11.48
CA GLU A 131 -14.73 -7.54 10.20
C GLU A 131 -14.57 -6.16 9.51
N TYR A 132 -13.33 -5.70 9.33
CA TYR A 132 -12.96 -4.49 8.63
C TYR A 132 -12.82 -4.78 7.14
N ASP A 133 -13.38 -3.89 6.33
CA ASP A 133 -13.38 -4.02 4.89
C ASP A 133 -12.27 -3.19 4.23
N LEU A 134 -11.92 -2.06 4.83
CA LEU A 134 -10.83 -1.17 4.45
C LEU A 134 -10.01 -0.82 5.69
N VAL A 135 -8.69 -0.99 5.61
CA VAL A 135 -7.75 -0.51 6.62
C VAL A 135 -6.82 0.49 5.96
N CYS A 136 -6.83 1.74 6.43
CA CYS A 136 -6.07 2.83 5.82
C CYS A 136 -5.59 3.82 6.87
N GLN A 137 -4.79 4.81 6.46
CA GLN A 137 -4.25 5.80 7.40
C GLN A 137 -5.34 6.67 8.03
N ARG A 138 -6.25 7.23 7.22
CA ARG A 138 -7.38 8.08 7.66
C ARG A 138 -8.58 7.88 6.76
N ASN A 139 -9.71 8.50 7.11
CA ASN A 139 -10.91 8.54 6.27
C ASN A 139 -11.51 9.94 6.27
N HIS A 140 -10.89 10.85 5.53
CA HIS A 140 -11.36 12.23 5.41
C HIS A 140 -12.53 12.31 4.44
N TYR A 141 -13.45 13.25 4.66
CA TYR A 141 -14.69 13.37 3.89
C TYR A 141 -14.86 14.72 3.21
N ASN A 142 -15.59 14.72 2.10
CA ASN A 142 -16.12 15.89 1.42
C ASN A 142 -17.63 15.69 1.18
N LEU A 143 -18.44 16.18 2.12
CA LEU A 143 -19.89 15.95 2.11
C LEU A 143 -20.63 16.79 1.08
N HIS A 144 -20.05 17.91 0.66
CA HIS A 144 -20.73 18.94 -0.12
C HIS A 144 -20.11 19.16 -1.50
N GLY A 145 -19.09 18.38 -1.87
CA GLY A 145 -18.46 18.45 -3.19
C GLY A 145 -17.66 19.73 -3.43
N ALA A 146 -17.05 20.28 -2.37
CA ALA A 146 -16.15 21.41 -2.52
C ALA A 146 -14.91 20.97 -3.32
N LEU A 147 -14.74 21.50 -4.53
CA LEU A 147 -13.65 21.07 -5.43
C LEU A 147 -12.30 21.72 -5.06
N GLU A 148 -12.35 22.95 -4.53
CA GLU A 148 -11.17 23.75 -4.17
C GLU A 148 -10.97 23.74 -2.66
N SER A 149 -10.70 22.56 -2.09
CA SER A 149 -10.39 22.48 -0.66
C SER A 149 -8.94 22.83 -0.38
N LEU A 150 -8.71 23.64 0.66
CA LEU A 150 -7.38 23.84 1.24
C LEU A 150 -6.78 22.55 1.82
N THR A 151 -7.61 21.54 2.11
CA THR A 151 -7.15 20.31 2.78
C THR A 151 -6.63 19.25 1.81
N TRP A 152 -7.21 19.14 0.61
CA TRP A 152 -6.79 18.16 -0.39
C TRP A 152 -7.26 18.59 -1.79
N ARG A 153 -6.32 18.70 -2.72
CA ARG A 153 -6.52 19.39 -4.01
C ARG A 153 -7.16 18.54 -5.10
N PHE A 154 -7.30 17.24 -4.91
CA PHE A 154 -7.68 16.31 -5.97
C PHE A 154 -9.19 16.00 -6.02
N TRP A 155 -10.01 16.73 -5.26
CA TRP A 155 -11.48 16.53 -5.28
C TRP A 155 -12.11 16.75 -6.64
N PHE A 156 -11.51 17.59 -7.50
CA PHE A 156 -12.00 17.79 -8.87
C PHE A 156 -12.04 16.48 -9.68
N ASP A 157 -11.15 15.53 -9.40
CA ASP A 157 -11.08 14.27 -10.15
C ASP A 157 -12.17 13.28 -9.72
N ALA A 158 -12.64 13.35 -8.48
CA ALA A 158 -13.75 12.51 -8.00
C ALA A 158 -15.09 12.88 -8.65
N LYS A 159 -15.19 14.13 -9.14
CA LYS A 159 -16.36 14.63 -9.86
C LYS A 159 -16.65 13.73 -11.08
N ASP A 160 -17.92 13.43 -11.29
CA ASP A 160 -18.43 12.57 -12.38
C ASP A 160 -18.06 11.08 -12.30
N LYS A 161 -17.13 10.70 -11.40
CA LYS A 161 -16.77 9.30 -11.13
C LYS A 161 -17.55 8.70 -9.96
N PHE A 162 -17.94 9.53 -8.98
CA PHE A 162 -18.74 9.14 -7.82
C PHE A 162 -19.81 10.18 -7.47
N PRO A 163 -21.00 9.76 -6.99
CA PRO A 163 -21.91 10.67 -6.31
C PRO A 163 -21.30 11.14 -4.97
N LEU A 164 -21.83 12.23 -4.41
CA LEU A 164 -21.49 12.63 -3.04
C LEU A 164 -22.11 11.66 -2.02
N PRO A 165 -21.52 11.54 -0.81
CA PRO A 165 -20.28 12.18 -0.34
C PRO A 165 -19.02 11.48 -0.87
N TRP A 166 -17.89 12.20 -0.95
CA TRP A 166 -16.59 11.62 -1.31
C TRP A 166 -15.69 11.47 -0.09
N TYR A 167 -14.78 10.51 -0.15
CA TYR A 167 -13.85 10.20 0.93
C TYR A 167 -12.45 9.93 0.41
N HIS A 168 -11.42 10.20 1.21
CA HIS A 168 -10.04 9.96 0.83
C HIS A 168 -9.11 9.64 2.01
N SER A 169 -7.94 9.09 1.69
CA SER A 169 -6.81 8.83 2.57
C SER A 169 -5.49 8.96 1.80
N MET A 170 -4.36 9.05 2.51
CA MET A 170 -3.08 8.66 1.92
C MET A 170 -3.07 7.13 1.75
N ILE A 171 -2.87 6.64 0.52
CA ILE A 171 -2.94 5.22 0.17
C ILE A 171 -1.56 4.73 -0.29
N CYS A 172 -0.64 4.59 0.66
CA CYS A 172 0.66 3.92 0.44
C CYS A 172 0.69 2.51 1.04
N ALA A 173 -0.12 2.30 2.08
CA ALA A 173 -0.35 1.01 2.70
C ALA A 173 -1.84 0.88 3.00
N VAL A 174 -2.47 -0.16 2.48
CA VAL A 174 -3.91 -0.39 2.62
C VAL A 174 -4.23 -1.86 2.80
N GLY A 175 -5.15 -2.16 3.69
CA GLY A 175 -5.74 -3.49 3.85
C GLY A 175 -7.12 -3.53 3.21
N LEU A 176 -7.38 -4.54 2.38
CA LEU A 176 -8.59 -4.69 1.59
C LEU A 176 -9.22 -6.05 1.86
N SER A 177 -10.46 -6.06 2.35
CA SER A 177 -11.23 -7.30 2.45
C SER A 177 -11.67 -7.82 1.09
N ARG A 178 -12.04 -9.09 1.05
CA ARG A 178 -12.71 -9.70 -0.11
C ARG A 178 -13.99 -8.95 -0.51
N ARG A 179 -14.78 -8.46 0.46
CA ARG A 179 -16.01 -7.71 0.18
C ARG A 179 -15.70 -6.43 -0.58
N LEU A 180 -14.69 -5.68 -0.15
CA LEU A 180 -14.25 -4.47 -0.85
C LEU A 180 -13.64 -4.78 -2.22
N LEU A 181 -12.82 -5.83 -2.35
CA LEU A 181 -12.26 -6.25 -3.65
C LEU A 181 -13.35 -6.60 -4.66
N ILE A 182 -14.45 -7.23 -4.22
CA ILE A 182 -15.62 -7.49 -5.08
C ILE A 182 -16.23 -6.16 -5.56
N LYS A 183 -16.38 -5.16 -4.69
CA LYS A 183 -16.92 -3.84 -5.06
C LYS A 183 -16.02 -3.05 -6.00
N ILE A 184 -14.71 -3.15 -5.82
CA ILE A 184 -13.73 -2.62 -6.76
C ILE A 184 -13.91 -3.28 -8.13
N ASP A 185 -14.01 -4.61 -8.18
CA ASP A 185 -14.18 -5.32 -9.44
C ASP A 185 -15.50 -4.99 -10.14
N GLU A 186 -16.60 -4.89 -9.40
CA GLU A 186 -17.89 -4.42 -9.90
C GLU A 186 -17.77 -3.03 -10.54
N TYR A 187 -17.07 -2.09 -9.88
CA TYR A 187 -16.82 -0.76 -10.41
C TYR A 187 -16.03 -0.81 -11.72
N VAL A 188 -14.90 -1.52 -11.74
CA VAL A 188 -14.03 -1.64 -12.92
C VAL A 188 -14.78 -2.30 -14.08
N THR A 189 -15.59 -3.32 -13.82
CA THR A 189 -16.44 -3.97 -14.83
C THR A 189 -17.42 -2.99 -15.45
N ALA A 190 -18.02 -2.11 -14.65
CA ALA A 190 -19.03 -1.17 -15.10
C ALA A 190 -18.43 0.05 -15.82
N ARG A 191 -17.21 0.46 -15.46
CA ARG A 191 -16.61 1.73 -15.90
C ARG A 191 -15.39 1.56 -16.82
N CYS A 192 -14.75 0.40 -16.84
CA CYS A 192 -13.54 0.08 -17.60
C CYS A 192 -12.32 0.99 -17.29
N PHE A 193 -12.19 1.46 -16.05
CA PHE A 193 -10.99 2.13 -15.52
C PHE A 193 -10.99 2.11 -13.98
N LEU A 194 -9.84 2.38 -13.37
CA LEU A 194 -9.68 2.66 -11.94
C LEU A 194 -9.57 4.18 -11.70
N PRO A 195 -10.41 4.76 -10.83
CA PRO A 195 -10.23 6.12 -10.33
C PRO A 195 -8.94 6.25 -9.50
N PHE A 196 -8.51 7.49 -9.22
CA PHE A 196 -7.33 7.73 -8.42
C PHE A 196 -7.48 7.13 -7.01
N ILE A 197 -6.52 6.27 -6.64
CA ILE A 197 -6.67 5.35 -5.49
C ILE A 197 -6.89 6.07 -4.15
N GLU A 198 -6.33 7.27 -3.97
CA GLU A 198 -6.45 8.01 -2.70
C GLU A 198 -7.88 8.32 -2.30
N TYR A 199 -8.82 8.45 -3.27
CA TYR A 199 -10.25 8.58 -2.95
C TYR A 199 -11.07 7.35 -3.31
N PHE A 200 -10.56 6.50 -4.21
CA PHE A 200 -11.31 5.38 -4.76
C PHE A 200 -11.77 4.40 -3.68
N PHE A 201 -10.83 3.88 -2.89
CA PHE A 201 -11.13 2.82 -1.91
C PHE A 201 -12.05 3.33 -0.80
N ASN A 202 -11.72 4.49 -0.23
CA ASN A 202 -12.51 5.13 0.81
C ASN A 202 -13.94 5.44 0.31
N THR A 203 -14.08 6.00 -0.89
CA THR A 203 -15.40 6.37 -1.42
C THR A 203 -16.26 5.14 -1.69
N ILE A 204 -15.72 4.08 -2.32
CA ILE A 204 -16.45 2.81 -2.48
C ILE A 204 -16.86 2.24 -1.13
N ALA A 205 -15.92 2.18 -0.18
CA ALA A 205 -16.21 1.60 1.13
C ALA A 205 -17.38 2.31 1.81
N MET A 206 -17.40 3.64 1.79
CA MET A 206 -18.47 4.39 2.44
C MET A 206 -19.80 4.31 1.68
N HIS A 207 -19.80 4.29 0.35
CA HIS A 207 -21.04 4.15 -0.45
C HIS A 207 -21.69 2.79 -0.28
N GLU A 208 -20.87 1.74 -0.16
CA GLU A 208 -21.31 0.36 0.01
C GLU A 208 -21.49 -0.03 1.49
N GLN A 209 -21.45 0.94 2.41
CA GLN A 209 -21.63 0.74 3.86
C GLN A 209 -20.67 -0.30 4.45
N LEU A 210 -19.44 -0.31 3.93
CA LEU A 210 -18.35 -1.16 4.37
C LEU A 210 -17.62 -0.54 5.57
N HIS A 211 -17.01 -1.39 6.39
CA HIS A 211 -16.36 -0.98 7.62
C HIS A 211 -14.94 -0.49 7.36
N VAL A 212 -14.68 0.79 7.65
CA VAL A 212 -13.35 1.41 7.53
C VAL A 212 -12.68 1.49 8.89
N TYR A 213 -11.43 1.04 8.99
CA TYR A 213 -10.61 1.15 10.19
C TYR A 213 -9.33 1.94 9.91
N CYS A 214 -9.00 2.84 10.84
CA CYS A 214 -7.83 3.70 10.76
C CYS A 214 -6.90 3.41 11.96
N PRO A 215 -6.06 2.36 11.89
CA PRO A 215 -5.19 1.97 12.99
C PRO A 215 -4.16 3.05 13.31
N PRO A 216 -3.82 3.24 14.61
CA PRO A 216 -2.75 4.17 14.99
C PRO A 216 -1.39 3.78 14.40
N GLU A 217 -1.16 2.51 14.10
CA GLU A 217 0.07 2.01 13.47
C GLU A 217 0.29 2.60 12.06
N LEU A 218 -0.77 3.04 11.38
CA LEU A 218 -0.67 3.70 10.07
C LEU A 218 -0.69 5.23 10.16
N SER A 219 -0.71 5.83 11.36
CA SER A 219 -0.81 7.28 11.52
C SER A 219 0.41 8.06 10.98
N THR A 220 1.52 7.36 10.79
CA THR A 220 2.82 7.85 10.29
C THR A 220 3.00 7.62 8.78
N ILE A 221 1.95 7.22 8.07
CA ILE A 221 1.91 7.28 6.61
C ILE A 221 1.55 8.71 6.19
N ASN A 222 2.55 9.49 5.76
CA ASN A 222 2.44 10.90 5.41
C ASN A 222 2.92 11.16 3.97
N TYR A 223 2.44 12.23 3.31
CA TYR A 223 2.90 12.55 1.95
C TYR A 223 4.41 12.85 1.89
N ARG A 224 4.94 13.60 2.86
CA ARG A 224 6.35 13.96 2.98
C ARG A 224 6.72 14.07 4.45
N HIS A 225 7.75 13.35 4.87
CA HIS A 225 8.34 13.44 6.20
C HIS A 225 9.72 12.79 6.17
N ASP A 226 10.71 13.38 6.83
CA ASP A 226 12.06 12.83 6.93
C ASP A 226 12.21 12.08 8.26
N TRP A 227 11.75 10.83 8.27
CA TRP A 227 11.72 10.01 9.49
C TRP A 227 13.11 9.74 10.05
N ILE A 228 13.35 10.13 11.31
CA ILE A 228 14.61 9.83 12.00
C ILE A 228 14.46 8.63 12.93
N LEU A 229 15.57 7.91 13.19
CA LEU A 229 15.56 6.69 14.02
C LEU A 229 14.95 6.93 15.41
N LYS A 230 15.17 8.11 16.00
CA LYS A 230 14.59 8.50 17.29
C LYS A 230 13.05 8.49 17.27
N GLU A 231 12.43 9.01 16.22
CA GLU A 231 10.97 9.00 16.06
C GLU A 231 10.47 7.55 15.87
N ILE A 232 11.17 6.78 15.05
CA ILE A 232 10.82 5.38 14.77
C ILE A 232 10.85 4.53 16.06
N ARG A 233 11.86 4.75 16.92
CA ARG A 233 12.00 4.09 18.22
C ARG A 233 10.87 4.41 19.19
N GLN A 234 10.25 5.59 19.09
CA GLN A 234 9.13 5.97 19.95
C GLN A 234 7.86 5.20 19.61
N SER A 235 7.69 4.76 18.36
CA SER A 235 6.53 3.99 17.89
C SER A 235 6.98 2.82 17.02
N PRO A 236 7.67 1.81 17.57
CA PRO A 236 8.31 0.75 16.77
C PRO A 236 7.33 -0.17 16.04
N MET A 237 6.04 -0.12 16.39
CA MET A 237 4.96 -0.87 15.73
C MET A 237 4.33 -0.11 14.55
N ASN A 238 4.62 1.18 14.40
CA ASN A 238 4.09 1.98 13.31
C ASN A 238 4.76 1.66 11.98
N TRP A 239 4.04 1.90 10.88
CA TRP A 239 4.59 1.87 9.53
C TRP A 239 4.83 3.31 9.05
N TYR A 240 5.93 3.53 8.35
CA TYR A 240 6.41 4.89 8.06
C TYR A 240 6.48 5.12 6.57
N HIS A 241 5.96 6.25 6.11
CA HIS A 241 6.11 6.67 4.72
C HIS A 241 6.32 8.19 4.65
N PRO A 242 7.20 8.67 3.76
CA PRO A 242 8.06 7.89 2.85
C PRO A 242 9.44 7.57 3.44
N ILE A 243 10.01 6.39 3.12
CA ILE A 243 11.45 6.09 3.24
C ILE A 243 11.91 5.40 1.95
N LYS A 244 12.31 6.20 0.96
CA LYS A 244 12.59 5.75 -0.41
C LYS A 244 13.87 4.95 -0.59
N ASP A 245 14.88 5.21 0.25
CA ASP A 245 16.14 4.48 0.18
C ASP A 245 16.00 3.11 0.84
N MET A 246 15.98 2.06 0.02
CA MET A 246 15.85 0.68 0.46
C MET A 246 17.01 0.17 1.32
N LYS A 247 18.23 0.69 1.12
CA LYS A 247 19.38 0.39 1.98
C LYS A 247 19.20 1.04 3.34
N ARG A 248 18.72 2.29 3.37
CA ARG A 248 18.38 2.98 4.62
C ARG A 248 17.29 2.22 5.38
N GLN A 249 16.25 1.73 4.71
CA GLN A 249 15.26 0.87 5.36
C GLN A 249 15.91 -0.34 6.04
N GLN A 250 16.79 -1.06 5.33
CA GLN A 250 17.50 -2.21 5.92
C GLN A 250 18.33 -1.80 7.15
N GLN A 251 19.12 -0.73 7.05
CA GLN A 251 19.93 -0.21 8.16
C GLN A 251 19.06 0.15 9.37
N LEU A 252 17.90 0.78 9.16
CA LEU A 252 16.98 1.12 10.24
C LEU A 252 16.48 -0.15 10.96
N ARG A 253 16.13 -1.22 10.26
CA ARG A 253 15.73 -2.50 10.90
C ARG A 253 16.86 -3.07 11.75
N GLU A 254 18.08 -3.10 11.21
CA GLU A 254 19.27 -3.59 11.94
C GLU A 254 19.55 -2.77 13.21
N ARG A 255 19.46 -1.45 13.13
CA ARG A 255 19.68 -0.54 14.27
C ARG A 255 18.58 -0.60 15.33
N LEU A 256 17.35 -0.98 14.94
CA LEU A 256 16.26 -1.22 15.88
C LEU A 256 16.47 -2.54 16.65
N LEU A 257 16.99 -3.57 16.00
CA LEU A 257 17.32 -4.85 16.64
C LEU A 257 18.49 -4.74 17.63
N ASN A 258 19.50 -3.94 17.31
CA ASN A 258 20.74 -3.82 18.10
C ASN A 258 20.66 -2.80 19.25
N SER A 259 19.46 -2.37 19.65
CA SER A 259 19.25 -1.22 20.55
C SER A 259 19.52 -1.46 22.04
N SER A 260 20.34 -2.46 22.40
CA SER A 260 20.93 -2.54 23.74
C SER A 260 22.03 -1.48 23.90
N ASP A 261 21.71 -0.38 24.60
CA ASP A 261 22.66 0.45 25.36
C ASP A 261 23.67 1.34 24.61
N VAL A 262 23.25 2.14 23.63
CA VAL A 262 24.04 3.32 23.24
C VAL A 262 23.17 4.57 23.13
N ASP A 263 23.41 5.51 24.05
CA ASP A 263 23.02 6.93 23.96
C ASP A 263 23.79 7.58 22.80
N ASP A 264 23.51 7.16 21.56
CA ASP A 264 24.04 7.86 20.39
C ASP A 264 23.16 9.08 20.13
N ASP A 265 23.77 10.23 20.42
CA ASP A 265 23.36 11.56 20.00
C ASP A 265 23.45 11.64 18.46
N ASP A 266 22.55 10.92 17.77
CA ASP A 266 22.43 10.95 16.31
C ASP A 266 21.79 12.28 15.86
N ASN A 267 22.56 13.35 15.99
CA ASN A 267 22.43 14.49 15.09
C ASN A 267 23.11 14.13 13.77
N GLU A 268 22.43 13.37 12.92
CA GLU A 268 22.76 13.43 11.49
C GLU A 268 21.51 13.74 10.66
N PRO A 269 21.30 15.04 10.39
CA PRO A 269 20.73 15.48 9.15
C PRO A 269 21.85 16.01 8.23
N GLU A 270 22.24 15.25 7.22
CA GLU A 270 22.63 15.85 5.93
C GLU A 270 21.94 15.10 4.78
N GLN A 271 20.65 15.38 4.61
CA GLN A 271 20.03 15.28 3.28
C GLN A 271 20.26 16.59 2.53
N LYS A 272 21.35 16.68 1.76
CA LYS A 272 21.51 17.54 0.56
C LYS A 272 22.56 16.86 -0.33
N GLU A 273 22.37 16.60 -1.61
CA GLU A 273 21.64 17.34 -2.63
C GLU A 273 20.51 16.54 -3.27
N TYR A 274 19.44 17.27 -3.55
CA TYR A 274 18.42 16.91 -4.52
C TYR A 274 19.10 16.88 -5.91
N GLU A 275 19.54 15.72 -6.38
CA GLU A 275 19.66 15.48 -7.81
C GLU A 275 18.26 15.07 -8.30
N PRO A 276 17.58 15.89 -9.13
CA PRO A 276 16.33 15.48 -9.72
C PRO A 276 16.65 14.61 -10.93
N ASP A 277 17.10 13.36 -10.76
CA ASP A 277 17.18 12.41 -11.87
C ASP A 277 17.30 10.95 -11.40
N CYS A 278 16.18 10.44 -10.87
CA CYS A 278 15.65 9.12 -11.24
C CYS A 278 14.13 9.17 -11.03
N PHE A 279 13.44 9.69 -12.05
CA PHE A 279 12.02 9.53 -12.39
C PHE A 279 11.07 9.18 -11.22
N CYS A 280 10.86 10.13 -10.32
CA CYS A 280 9.72 10.15 -9.41
C CYS A 280 9.50 11.60 -8.93
N LEU A 281 8.40 12.22 -9.39
CA LEU A 281 7.73 13.37 -8.77
C LEU A 281 8.31 14.78 -8.99
N GLN A 282 8.07 15.34 -10.18
CA GLN A 282 7.61 16.73 -10.31
C GLN A 282 6.43 16.73 -11.31
N PRO A 283 5.21 17.17 -10.96
CA PRO A 283 4.18 17.42 -11.96
C PRO A 283 4.65 18.55 -12.89
N PRO A 284 4.25 18.56 -14.18
CA PRO A 284 4.56 19.68 -15.06
C PRO A 284 4.01 20.97 -14.46
N ASN A 285 4.84 22.02 -14.44
CA ASN A 285 4.40 23.37 -14.15
C ASN A 285 3.31 23.75 -15.16
N ILE A 286 2.08 23.90 -14.67
CA ILE A 286 0.98 24.61 -15.33
C ILE A 286 0.89 25.98 -14.68
#